data_AF-A0A9W7YRJ2-F1
#
_entry.id   AF-A0A9W7YRJ2-F1
#
_cell.length_a   1.000
_cell.length_b   1.000
_cell.length_c   1.000
_cell.angle_alpha   90.00
_cell.angle_beta   90.00
_cell.angle_gamma   90.00
#
_symmetry.space_group_name_H-M   'P 1'
#
loop_
_entity.id
_entity.type
_entity.pdbx_description
1 polymer ?
#
loop_
_entity_poly.entity_id
_entity_poly.type
_entity_poly.pdbx_seq_one_letter_code
_entity_poly.pdbx_strand_id
1 'polypeptide(L)'
;MQQIDTQVGTVSPHRHHLVVCNSSPEKWPSRIEGMSETVTALARGSIRLPGRAMVTMSDFAPLNSNVCGCASQNAKDDKFQLIDVAVFPLGLVAKQLDVAGVNKLLEWLSYDILPTSWTPTHANLPQPEFDHSWLELTQNRHIFVCTHGSRDYLCGLHGGKLLNDLRSLIEQRNLQKHIGAWATSHIGGHKYAANAIVYPRGDWYGTWCDKCNTSAEPERRDDAQAIMDAVVHDVTWWDAWRGATNMSKQDQIAMWTRSADHADNAGHAESDEFSWVPATRQRSAFK
;
A
#
# COMPACT_ATOMS: atom_id res chain seq x y z
N MET A 1 -13.64 11.58 -27.10
CA MET A 1 -13.61 10.78 -25.86
C MET A 1 -12.34 9.95 -25.90
N GLN A 2 -11.42 10.24 -25.00
CA GLN A 2 -10.23 9.40 -24.82
C GLN A 2 -10.71 8.01 -24.39
N GLN A 3 -10.17 6.96 -25.01
CA GLN A 3 -10.50 5.59 -24.63
C GLN A 3 -9.94 5.36 -23.22
N ILE A 4 -10.80 4.94 -22.29
CA ILE A 4 -10.39 4.65 -20.91
C ILE A 4 -9.32 3.55 -20.95
N ASP A 5 -8.18 3.79 -20.30
CA ASP A 5 -7.15 2.77 -20.14
C ASP A 5 -7.77 1.54 -19.45
N THR A 6 -7.54 0.37 -20.04
CA THR A 6 -8.08 -0.91 -19.59
C THR A 6 -7.71 -1.28 -18.15
N GLN A 7 -6.69 -0.66 -17.56
CA GLN A 7 -6.28 -0.88 -16.18
C GLN A 7 -7.07 -0.06 -15.15
N VAL A 8 -7.74 1.02 -15.56
CA VAL A 8 -8.53 1.89 -14.68
C VAL A 8 -9.79 1.17 -14.21
N GLY A 9 -10.11 1.29 -12.92
CA GLY A 9 -11.28 0.64 -12.31
C GLY A 9 -11.08 -0.86 -12.08
N THR A 10 -9.83 -1.34 -12.10
CA THR A 10 -9.51 -2.77 -11.92
C THR A 10 -9.09 -3.13 -10.50
N VAL A 11 -8.99 -2.15 -9.60
CA VAL A 11 -8.70 -2.40 -8.19
C VAL A 11 -9.97 -2.87 -7.50
N SER A 12 -9.94 -4.06 -6.90
CA SER A 12 -11.05 -4.56 -6.10
C SER A 12 -11.35 -3.61 -4.95
N PRO A 13 -12.61 -3.19 -4.74
CA PRO A 13 -12.95 -2.33 -3.61
C PRO A 13 -12.57 -2.99 -2.28
N HIS A 14 -11.75 -2.29 -1.51
CA HIS A 14 -11.37 -2.65 -0.14
C HIS A 14 -11.15 -1.38 0.67
N ARG A 15 -11.47 -1.47 1.96
CA ARG A 15 -11.36 -0.36 2.90
C ARG A 15 -9.99 -0.29 3.57
N HIS A 16 -9.47 -1.46 3.94
CA HIS A 16 -8.22 -1.58 4.65
C HIS A 16 -7.25 -2.50 3.93
N HIS A 17 -5.96 -2.21 4.10
CA HIS A 17 -4.86 -3.10 3.77
C HIS A 17 -4.14 -3.46 5.06
N LEU A 18 -4.26 -4.71 5.46
CA LEU A 18 -3.65 -5.29 6.64
C LEU A 18 -2.31 -5.92 6.22
N VAL A 19 -1.22 -5.29 6.63
CA VAL A 19 0.14 -5.69 6.28
C VAL A 19 0.75 -6.43 7.46
N VAL A 20 0.94 -7.74 7.31
CA VAL A 20 1.75 -8.55 8.23
C VAL A 20 3.21 -8.17 8.03
N CYS A 21 3.78 -7.53 9.05
CA CYS A 21 5.09 -6.88 8.99
C CYS A 21 6.24 -7.88 9.21
N ASN A 22 7.48 -7.43 8.95
CA ASN A 22 8.72 -8.13 9.29
C ASN A 22 8.85 -9.54 8.71
N SER A 23 8.32 -9.76 7.51
CA SER A 23 8.42 -11.04 6.80
C SER A 23 9.50 -11.00 5.71
N SER A 24 10.00 -12.18 5.29
CA SER A 24 11.03 -12.27 4.24
C SER A 24 10.41 -12.70 2.90
N PRO A 25 10.47 -11.88 1.84
CA PRO A 25 9.86 -12.17 0.53
C PRO A 25 10.27 -13.52 -0.06
N GLU A 26 11.56 -13.84 0.01
CA GLU A 26 12.16 -15.11 -0.44
C GLU A 26 11.63 -16.36 0.30
N LYS A 27 10.95 -16.19 1.44
CA LYS A 27 10.38 -17.31 2.22
C LYS A 27 8.86 -17.43 2.06
N TRP A 28 8.21 -16.56 1.28
CA TRP A 28 6.76 -16.62 1.12
C TRP A 28 6.33 -17.84 0.27
N PRO A 29 5.45 -18.71 0.79
CA PRO A 29 4.78 -19.72 -0.01
C PRO A 29 3.82 -19.07 -1.01
N SER A 30 3.44 -19.80 -2.06
CA SER A 30 2.52 -19.31 -3.10
C SER A 30 1.15 -18.87 -2.58
N ARG A 31 0.76 -19.33 -1.38
CA ARG A 31 -0.42 -18.88 -0.62
C ARG A 31 0.04 -18.55 0.79
N ILE A 32 -0.13 -17.29 1.19
CA ILE A 32 0.24 -16.83 2.53
C ILE A 32 -0.78 -17.29 3.59
N GLU A 33 -2.00 -17.63 3.16
CA GLU A 33 -3.00 -18.25 4.00
C GLU A 33 -2.54 -19.66 4.38
N GLY A 34 -2.47 -19.95 5.68
CA GLY A 34 -1.96 -21.23 6.20
C GLY A 34 -0.50 -21.22 6.64
N MET A 35 0.19 -20.06 6.63
CA MET A 35 1.55 -19.93 7.19
C MET A 35 1.62 -20.05 8.72
N SER A 36 0.54 -19.68 9.41
CA SER A 36 0.29 -19.98 10.82
C SER A 36 -1.20 -19.89 11.12
N GLU A 37 -1.60 -20.35 12.29
CA GLU A 37 -2.95 -20.16 12.79
C GLU A 37 -3.33 -18.66 12.86
N THR A 38 -2.43 -17.81 13.37
CA THR A 38 -2.65 -16.37 13.50
C THR A 38 -2.84 -15.66 12.16
N VAL A 39 -1.99 -15.94 11.16
CA VAL A 39 -2.14 -15.35 9.81
C VAL A 39 -3.43 -15.86 9.15
N THR A 40 -3.78 -17.13 9.38
CA THR A 40 -5.01 -17.72 8.86
C THR A 40 -6.26 -17.10 9.48
N ALA A 41 -6.25 -16.85 10.78
CA ALA A 41 -7.32 -16.16 11.49
C ALA A 41 -7.52 -14.74 10.93
N LEU A 42 -6.42 -14.00 10.72
CA LEU A 42 -6.45 -12.65 10.15
C LEU A 42 -7.05 -12.65 8.75
N ALA A 43 -6.55 -13.51 7.85
CA ALA A 43 -7.00 -13.60 6.47
C ALA A 43 -8.47 -14.03 6.35
N ARG A 44 -8.95 -14.94 7.21
CA ARG A 44 -10.37 -15.37 7.19
C ARG A 44 -11.30 -14.32 7.80
N GLY A 45 -10.86 -13.67 8.87
CA GLY A 45 -11.65 -12.66 9.56
C GLY A 45 -11.78 -11.36 8.76
N SER A 46 -10.73 -10.96 8.04
CA SER A 46 -10.70 -9.73 7.24
C SER A 46 -11.75 -9.70 6.11
N ILE A 47 -12.14 -10.87 5.59
CA ILE A 47 -13.18 -11.01 4.55
C ILE A 47 -14.54 -10.54 5.07
N ARG A 48 -14.79 -10.65 6.39
CA ARG A 48 -16.06 -10.29 7.03
C ARG A 48 -16.14 -8.82 7.43
N LEU A 49 -15.05 -8.06 7.32
CA LEU A 49 -15.03 -6.64 7.66
C LEU A 49 -15.90 -5.83 6.70
N PRO A 50 -16.57 -4.78 7.20
CA PRO A 50 -17.29 -3.85 6.35
C PRO A 50 -16.34 -3.16 5.37
N GLY A 51 -16.74 -3.10 4.10
CA GLY A 51 -15.88 -2.58 3.03
C GLY A 51 -14.69 -3.48 2.68
N ARG A 52 -14.55 -4.67 3.30
CA ARG A 52 -13.50 -5.68 3.12
C ARG A 52 -12.09 -5.17 3.44
N ALA A 53 -11.19 -6.08 3.76
CA ALA A 53 -9.77 -5.77 3.88
C ALA A 53 -8.91 -6.76 3.12
N MET A 54 -7.88 -6.23 2.46
CA MET A 54 -6.83 -7.03 1.82
C MET A 54 -5.76 -7.36 2.87
N VAL A 55 -5.30 -8.60 2.89
CA VAL A 55 -4.20 -9.03 3.76
C VAL A 55 -2.98 -9.35 2.92
N THR A 56 -1.83 -8.81 3.30
CA THR A 56 -0.56 -9.13 2.66
C THR A 56 0.53 -9.34 3.69
N MET A 57 1.62 -9.98 3.28
CA MET A 57 2.87 -10.00 4.01
C MET A 57 3.82 -8.98 3.41
N SER A 58 4.68 -8.39 4.23
CA SER A 58 5.66 -7.41 3.76
C SER A 58 6.96 -7.48 4.56
N ASP A 59 8.05 -7.03 3.95
CA ASP A 59 9.30 -6.71 4.65
C ASP A 59 9.25 -5.36 5.37
N PHE A 60 8.09 -4.69 5.37
CA PHE A 60 7.84 -3.50 6.14
C PHE A 60 8.14 -3.72 7.62
N ALA A 61 9.05 -2.90 8.15
CA ALA A 61 9.54 -2.96 9.51
C ALA A 61 9.27 -1.64 10.25
N PRO A 62 8.01 -1.38 10.65
CA PRO A 62 7.63 -0.12 11.31
C PRO A 62 8.14 0.00 12.75
N LEU A 63 8.58 -1.12 13.33
CA LEU A 63 9.08 -1.21 14.71
C LEU A 63 10.58 -1.48 14.66
N ASN A 64 11.34 -0.90 15.61
CA ASN A 64 12.76 -1.22 15.74
C ASN A 64 12.95 -2.74 15.86
N SER A 65 13.94 -3.28 15.13
CA SER A 65 14.21 -4.72 14.99
C SER A 65 14.37 -5.47 16.31
N ASN A 66 14.70 -4.78 17.41
CA ASN A 66 14.83 -5.35 18.75
C ASN A 66 13.48 -5.65 19.45
N VAL A 67 12.34 -5.25 18.86
CA VAL A 67 11.00 -5.37 19.48
C VAL A 67 10.07 -6.29 18.65
N CYS A 68 10.46 -6.67 17.43
CA CYS A 68 9.63 -7.52 16.59
C CYS A 68 9.77 -9.01 16.97
N GLY A 69 8.71 -9.60 17.55
CA GLY A 69 8.64 -11.04 17.83
C GLY A 69 8.55 -11.94 16.60
N CYS A 70 8.30 -11.41 15.40
CA CYS A 70 8.40 -12.19 14.15
C CYS A 70 9.85 -12.64 13.86
N ALA A 71 10.84 -11.99 14.50
CA ALA A 71 12.26 -12.25 14.32
C ALA A 71 12.91 -13.10 15.44
N SER A 72 12.12 -13.65 16.38
CA SER A 72 12.66 -14.53 17.43
C SER A 72 13.31 -15.77 16.80
N GLN A 73 14.63 -15.78 16.74
CA GLN A 73 15.43 -16.86 16.15
C GLN A 73 15.43 -18.16 16.98
N ASN A 74 14.70 -18.20 18.11
CA ASN A 74 14.77 -19.30 19.08
C ASN A 74 13.45 -20.06 19.30
N ALA A 75 12.37 -19.76 18.59
CA ALA A 75 11.15 -20.57 18.66
C ALA A 75 11.24 -21.73 17.65
N LYS A 76 11.42 -22.96 18.15
CA LYS A 76 11.41 -24.19 17.35
C LYS A 76 10.03 -24.56 16.78
N ASP A 77 8.97 -23.83 17.12
CA ASP A 77 7.61 -24.10 16.65
C ASP A 77 6.90 -22.78 16.28
N ASP A 78 6.36 -22.72 15.05
CA ASP A 78 5.62 -21.63 14.37
C ASP A 78 6.23 -20.20 14.34
N LYS A 79 6.85 -19.83 13.20
CA LYS A 79 7.45 -18.49 12.95
C LYS A 79 6.46 -17.30 12.94
N PHE A 80 5.16 -17.56 13.05
CA PHE A 80 4.11 -16.53 13.04
C PHE A 80 3.05 -16.78 14.11
N GLN A 81 3.45 -17.27 15.30
CA GLN A 81 2.55 -17.30 16.47
C GLN A 81 2.13 -15.88 16.86
N LEU A 82 3.12 -14.97 16.91
CA LEU A 82 2.92 -13.54 17.16
C LEU A 82 3.25 -12.76 15.89
N ILE A 83 2.37 -11.85 15.49
CA ILE A 83 2.54 -11.02 14.30
C ILE A 83 2.32 -9.54 14.59
N ASP A 84 3.10 -8.68 13.95
CA ASP A 84 2.81 -7.25 13.90
C ASP A 84 1.98 -6.96 12.64
N VAL A 85 0.90 -6.18 12.77
CA VAL A 85 -0.02 -5.86 11.67
C VAL A 85 -0.15 -4.35 11.53
N ALA A 86 0.30 -3.81 10.40
CA ALA A 86 0.05 -2.42 10.03
C ALA A 86 -1.28 -2.31 9.26
N VAL A 87 -2.10 -1.33 9.59
CA VAL A 87 -3.40 -1.08 8.96
C VAL A 87 -3.31 0.22 8.18
N PHE A 88 -3.31 0.11 6.86
CA PHE A 88 -3.41 1.25 5.97
C PHE A 88 -4.83 1.42 5.43
N PRO A 89 -5.28 2.65 5.11
CA PRO A 89 -4.56 3.94 5.27
C PRO A 89 -4.61 4.55 6.69
N LEU A 90 -5.12 3.83 7.69
CA LEU A 90 -5.26 4.34 9.06
C LEU A 90 -3.94 4.76 9.73
N GLY A 91 -2.86 4.03 9.45
CA GLY A 91 -1.55 4.24 10.09
C GLY A 91 -1.39 3.53 11.44
N LEU A 92 -2.33 2.67 11.83
CA LEU A 92 -2.20 1.85 13.03
C LEU A 92 -1.17 0.74 12.82
N VAL A 93 -0.33 0.46 13.81
CA VAL A 93 0.52 -0.72 13.87
C VAL A 93 0.19 -1.48 15.14
N ALA A 94 -0.55 -2.58 15.02
CA ALA A 94 -0.84 -3.49 16.11
C ALA A 94 0.35 -4.42 16.34
N LYS A 95 0.77 -4.59 17.60
CA LYS A 95 2.01 -5.28 17.95
C LYS A 95 1.74 -6.64 18.54
N GLN A 96 2.57 -7.62 18.19
CA GLN A 96 2.66 -8.92 18.85
C GLN A 96 1.31 -9.62 19.00
N LEU A 97 0.50 -9.60 17.95
CA LEU A 97 -0.82 -10.23 17.95
C LEU A 97 -0.70 -11.74 17.85
N ASP A 98 -1.29 -12.44 18.80
CA ASP A 98 -1.70 -13.84 18.65
C ASP A 98 -3.11 -13.91 18.03
N VAL A 99 -3.71 -15.11 17.99
CA VAL A 99 -5.07 -15.32 17.47
C VAL A 99 -6.11 -14.45 18.22
N ALA A 100 -5.98 -14.31 19.55
CA ALA A 100 -6.90 -13.51 20.34
C ALA A 100 -6.74 -12.00 20.05
N GLY A 101 -5.51 -11.52 19.92
CA GLY A 101 -5.18 -10.16 19.51
C GLY A 101 -5.69 -9.84 18.10
N VAL A 102 -5.56 -10.78 17.16
CA VAL A 102 -6.16 -10.67 15.81
C VAL A 102 -7.67 -10.49 15.89
N ASN A 103 -8.37 -11.26 16.75
CA ASN A 103 -9.82 -11.11 16.91
C ASN A 103 -10.19 -9.72 17.44
N LYS A 104 -9.46 -9.19 18.43
CA LYS A 104 -9.67 -7.82 18.94
C LYS A 104 -9.43 -6.75 17.86
N LEU A 105 -8.37 -6.91 17.05
CA LEU A 105 -8.10 -6.02 15.93
C LEU A 105 -9.24 -6.03 14.92
N LEU A 106 -9.73 -7.22 14.55
CA LEU A 106 -10.82 -7.36 13.59
C LEU A 106 -12.15 -6.82 14.13
N GLU A 107 -12.44 -7.05 15.42
CA GLU A 107 -13.60 -6.47 16.09
C GLU A 107 -13.56 -4.94 16.05
N TRP A 108 -12.41 -4.35 16.37
CA TRP A 108 -12.23 -2.90 16.29
C TRP A 108 -12.38 -2.38 14.85
N LEU A 109 -11.78 -3.05 13.86
CA LEU A 109 -11.93 -2.68 12.44
C LEU A 109 -13.35 -2.87 11.90
N SER A 110 -14.24 -3.56 12.62
CA SER A 110 -15.63 -3.74 12.22
C SER A 110 -16.51 -2.52 12.49
N TYR A 111 -16.04 -1.53 13.24
CA TYR A 111 -16.76 -0.28 13.44
C TYR A 111 -16.83 0.53 12.13
N ASP A 112 -18.04 0.65 11.56
CA ASP A 112 -18.28 1.39 10.31
C ASP A 112 -17.87 2.87 10.37
N ILE A 113 -17.87 3.44 11.57
CA ILE A 113 -17.58 4.86 11.87
C ILE A 113 -16.10 5.21 11.89
N LEU A 114 -15.19 4.25 11.74
CA LEU A 114 -13.76 4.56 11.73
C LEU A 114 -13.42 5.51 10.57
N PRO A 115 -12.48 6.44 10.73
CA PRO A 115 -12.08 7.31 9.64
C PRO A 115 -11.25 6.54 8.60
N THR A 116 -10.98 7.15 7.45
CA THR A 116 -10.01 6.61 6.48
C THR A 116 -8.57 6.99 6.84
N SER A 117 -8.36 8.00 7.68
CA SER A 117 -7.08 8.33 8.30
C SER A 117 -7.29 8.73 9.75
N TRP A 118 -6.44 8.22 10.64
CA TRP A 118 -6.53 8.57 12.05
C TRP A 118 -5.85 9.90 12.36
N THR A 119 -6.42 10.65 13.29
CA THR A 119 -5.89 11.92 13.78
C THR A 119 -6.25 12.07 15.26
N PRO A 120 -5.52 12.90 16.04
CA PRO A 120 -5.83 13.11 17.46
C PRO A 120 -7.25 13.58 17.77
N THR A 121 -7.95 14.18 16.80
CA THR A 121 -9.35 14.64 16.95
C THR A 121 -10.37 13.49 17.04
N HIS A 122 -9.95 12.25 16.78
CA HIS A 122 -10.81 11.06 16.83
C HIS A 122 -10.86 10.39 18.21
N ALA A 123 -10.45 11.08 19.28
CA ALA A 123 -10.45 10.55 20.65
C ALA A 123 -11.82 10.03 21.13
N ASN A 124 -12.93 10.52 20.55
CA ASN A 124 -14.30 10.10 20.89
C ASN A 124 -14.77 8.85 20.10
N LEU A 125 -14.00 8.36 19.14
CA LEU A 125 -14.31 7.11 18.42
C LEU A 125 -13.87 5.89 19.25
N PRO A 126 -14.39 4.69 18.96
CA PRO A 126 -13.90 3.46 19.58
C PRO A 126 -12.38 3.36 19.47
N GLN A 127 -11.72 3.14 20.60
CA GLN A 127 -10.26 3.05 20.67
C GLN A 127 -9.81 1.58 20.59
N PRO A 128 -8.65 1.29 19.99
CA PRO A 128 -8.11 -0.08 19.97
C PRO A 128 -7.64 -0.52 21.36
N GLU A 129 -8.13 -1.67 21.84
CA GLU A 129 -7.81 -2.26 23.16
C GLU A 129 -6.73 -3.37 23.07
N PHE A 130 -5.64 -3.06 22.37
CA PHE A 130 -4.46 -3.93 22.21
C PHE A 130 -3.21 -3.06 22.06
N ASP A 131 -2.02 -3.63 22.26
CA ASP A 131 -0.77 -2.86 22.10
C ASP A 131 -0.61 -2.41 20.65
N HIS A 132 -0.44 -1.11 20.46
CA HIS A 132 -0.33 -0.50 19.15
C HIS A 132 0.56 0.75 19.17
N SER A 133 0.88 1.23 17.98
CA SER A 133 1.50 2.53 17.72
C SER A 133 0.90 3.15 16.47
N TRP A 134 1.12 4.45 16.27
CA TRP A 134 0.64 5.18 15.10
C TRP A 134 1.81 5.64 14.23
N LEU A 135 1.68 5.45 12.92
CA LEU A 135 2.59 5.98 11.92
C LEU A 135 2.28 7.45 11.63
N GLU A 136 3.32 8.27 11.46
CA GLU A 136 3.21 9.67 11.04
C GLU A 136 2.95 9.77 9.52
N LEU A 137 1.76 9.34 9.07
CA LEU A 137 1.39 9.31 7.65
C LEU A 137 1.20 10.70 7.02
N THR A 138 1.11 11.76 7.83
CA THR A 138 1.12 13.15 7.34
C THR A 138 2.47 13.51 6.73
N GLN A 139 3.55 13.00 7.31
CA GLN A 139 4.94 13.28 6.94
C GLN A 139 5.60 12.14 6.18
N ASN A 140 5.07 10.92 6.25
CA ASN A 140 5.73 9.77 5.62
C ASN A 140 4.89 9.17 4.50
N ARG A 141 5.58 8.55 3.54
CA ARG A 141 4.98 7.84 2.41
C ARG A 141 5.50 6.41 2.38
N HIS A 142 4.61 5.47 2.10
CA HIS A 142 4.94 4.05 2.03
C HIS A 142 4.51 3.50 0.67
N ILE A 143 5.47 2.93 -0.05
CA ILE A 143 5.27 2.30 -1.35
C ILE A 143 5.37 0.79 -1.16
N PHE A 144 4.28 0.07 -1.39
CA PHE A 144 4.25 -1.40 -1.33
C PHE A 144 4.26 -1.96 -2.74
N VAL A 145 5.33 -2.65 -3.11
CA VAL A 145 5.51 -3.25 -4.44
C VAL A 145 5.35 -4.76 -4.35
N CYS A 146 4.46 -5.32 -5.16
CA CYS A 146 4.25 -6.75 -5.19
C CYS A 146 5.42 -7.47 -5.85
N THR A 147 6.17 -8.26 -5.06
CA THR A 147 7.36 -9.02 -5.52
C THR A 147 7.18 -10.53 -5.43
N HIS A 148 5.93 -11.01 -5.31
CA HIS A 148 5.61 -12.39 -4.93
C HIS A 148 5.82 -13.42 -6.05
N GLY A 149 7.07 -13.69 -6.41
CA GLY A 149 7.47 -14.57 -7.52
C GLY A 149 6.99 -16.02 -7.41
N SER A 150 6.88 -16.57 -6.20
CA SER A 150 6.38 -17.93 -5.97
C SER A 150 4.88 -18.08 -6.25
N ARG A 151 4.12 -16.98 -6.23
CA ARG A 151 2.70 -16.93 -6.61
C ARG A 151 2.53 -16.50 -8.07
N ASP A 152 3.32 -15.55 -8.51
CA ASP A 152 3.21 -14.95 -9.83
C ASP A 152 4.59 -14.50 -10.33
N TYR A 153 5.06 -15.17 -11.38
CA TYR A 153 6.36 -14.90 -11.99
C TYR A 153 6.54 -13.44 -12.41
N LEU A 154 5.49 -12.81 -12.96
CA LEU A 154 5.56 -11.43 -13.44
C LEU A 154 5.72 -10.45 -12.27
N CYS A 155 5.05 -10.72 -11.15
CA CYS A 155 5.26 -9.97 -9.91
C CYS A 155 6.70 -10.12 -9.40
N GLY A 156 7.26 -11.34 -9.42
CA GLY A 156 8.65 -11.56 -9.02
C GLY A 156 9.65 -10.81 -9.91
N LEU A 157 9.48 -10.90 -11.23
CA LEU A 157 10.38 -10.29 -12.20
C LEU A 157 10.26 -8.75 -12.24
N HIS A 158 9.08 -8.24 -12.62
CA HIS A 158 8.87 -6.80 -12.82
C HIS A 158 8.79 -6.07 -11.48
N GLY A 159 8.14 -6.67 -10.48
CA GLY A 159 8.03 -6.06 -9.15
C GLY A 159 9.37 -6.01 -8.42
N GLY A 160 10.19 -7.06 -8.53
CA GLY A 160 11.54 -7.07 -7.97
C GLY A 160 12.41 -5.96 -8.54
N LYS A 161 12.39 -5.78 -9.88
CA LYS A 161 13.09 -4.67 -10.55
C LYS A 161 12.60 -3.31 -10.05
N LEU A 162 11.28 -3.07 -10.10
CA LEU A 162 10.68 -1.79 -9.67
C LEU A 162 11.04 -1.44 -8.22
N LEU A 163 10.99 -2.42 -7.30
CA LEU A 163 11.33 -2.20 -5.90
C LEU A 163 12.81 -1.79 -5.71
N ASN A 164 13.73 -2.45 -6.42
CA ASN A 164 15.16 -2.13 -6.34
C ASN A 164 15.45 -0.73 -6.88
N ASP A 165 14.82 -0.36 -7.99
CA ASP A 165 14.96 0.97 -8.60
C ASP A 165 14.41 2.06 -7.65
N LEU A 166 13.23 1.85 -7.06
CA LEU A 166 12.64 2.77 -6.05
C LEU A 166 13.54 2.94 -4.83
N ARG A 167 14.08 1.84 -4.26
CA ARG A 167 14.99 1.90 -3.11
C ARG A 167 16.25 2.69 -3.44
N SER A 168 16.82 2.44 -4.61
CA SER A 168 17.99 3.17 -5.10
C SER A 168 17.72 4.66 -5.23
N LEU A 169 16.56 5.05 -5.80
CA LEU A 169 16.15 6.45 -5.91
C LEU A 169 15.92 7.12 -4.55
N ILE A 170 15.29 6.42 -3.59
CA ILE A 170 15.11 6.91 -2.23
C ILE A 170 16.46 7.21 -1.57
N GLU A 171 17.43 6.30 -1.73
CA GLU A 171 18.78 6.49 -1.19
C GLU A 171 19.54 7.63 -1.87
N GLN A 172 19.54 7.66 -3.21
CA GLN A 172 20.19 8.70 -4.00
C GLN A 172 19.66 10.10 -3.69
N ARG A 173 18.36 10.22 -3.40
CA ARG A 173 17.70 11.48 -3.05
C ARG A 173 17.71 11.79 -1.55
N ASN A 174 18.32 10.94 -0.72
CA ASN A 174 18.36 11.08 0.75
C ASN A 174 16.96 11.17 1.40
N LEU A 175 15.99 10.39 0.90
CA LEU A 175 14.59 10.43 1.32
C LEU A 175 14.20 9.34 2.32
N GLN A 176 15.15 8.54 2.83
CA GLN A 176 14.89 7.37 3.69
C GLN A 176 14.12 7.72 4.98
N LYS A 177 14.20 8.97 5.45
CA LYS A 177 13.46 9.45 6.63
C LYS A 177 11.98 9.68 6.37
N HIS A 178 11.57 9.83 5.10
CA HIS A 178 10.23 10.27 4.70
C HIS A 178 9.53 9.28 3.77
N ILE A 179 10.28 8.51 2.99
CA ILE A 179 9.75 7.59 2.00
C ILE A 179 10.37 6.21 2.21
N GLY A 180 9.53 5.19 2.35
CA GLY A 180 9.95 3.80 2.37
C GLY A 180 9.32 2.99 1.25
N ALA A 181 10.10 2.12 0.62
CA ALA A 181 9.64 1.16 -0.37
C ALA A 181 9.81 -0.28 0.12
N TRP A 182 8.72 -1.05 0.08
CA TRP A 182 8.58 -2.33 0.75
C TRP A 182 8.10 -3.39 -0.24
N ALA A 183 8.66 -4.59 -0.14
CA ALA A 183 8.11 -5.76 -0.80
C ALA A 183 6.77 -6.11 -0.15
N THR A 184 5.78 -6.49 -0.95
CA THR A 184 4.53 -7.07 -0.47
C THR A 184 4.21 -8.37 -1.21
N SER A 185 3.55 -9.30 -0.51
CA SER A 185 2.98 -10.48 -1.12
C SER A 185 1.89 -10.10 -2.12
N HIS A 186 1.49 -11.08 -2.94
CA HIS A 186 0.57 -10.86 -4.07
C HIS A 186 -0.69 -10.07 -3.71
N ILE A 187 -0.90 -8.94 -4.40
CA ILE A 187 -2.04 -8.02 -4.22
C ILE A 187 -3.09 -8.12 -5.34
N GLY A 188 -2.92 -9.08 -6.26
CA GLY A 188 -3.81 -9.25 -7.41
C GLY A 188 -3.41 -8.39 -8.61
N GLY A 189 -4.11 -8.60 -9.73
CA GLY A 189 -3.86 -7.84 -10.97
C GLY A 189 -2.58 -8.25 -11.69
N HIS A 190 -2.23 -9.55 -11.74
CA HIS A 190 -1.03 -10.06 -12.43
C HIS A 190 -0.84 -9.51 -13.85
N LYS A 191 -1.94 -9.28 -14.57
CA LYS A 191 -1.95 -8.68 -15.91
C LYS A 191 -1.27 -7.30 -15.96
N TYR A 192 -1.24 -6.60 -14.83
CA TYR A 192 -0.71 -5.25 -14.64
C TYR A 192 0.56 -5.22 -13.76
N ALA A 193 1.26 -6.35 -13.61
CA ALA A 193 2.49 -6.40 -12.83
C ALA A 193 3.58 -5.53 -13.49
N ALA A 194 4.41 -4.76 -12.78
CA ALA A 194 4.45 -4.66 -11.33
C ALA A 194 3.26 -3.87 -10.77
N ASN A 195 2.67 -4.41 -9.70
CA ASN A 195 1.63 -3.71 -8.97
C ASN A 195 2.25 -3.02 -7.74
N ALA A 196 1.96 -1.73 -7.57
CA ALA A 196 2.40 -0.95 -6.43
C ALA A 196 1.23 -0.21 -5.76
N ILE A 197 1.31 0.00 -4.44
CA ILE A 197 0.35 0.78 -3.66
C ILE A 197 1.09 1.89 -2.93
N VAL A 198 0.61 3.12 -3.02
CA VAL A 198 1.22 4.28 -2.37
C VAL A 198 0.29 4.86 -1.31
N TYR A 199 0.72 4.81 -0.04
CA TYR A 199 0.01 5.40 1.09
C TYR A 199 0.60 6.76 1.51
N PRO A 200 -0.23 7.66 2.09
CA PRO A 200 -1.58 7.45 2.64
C PRO A 200 -2.74 7.51 1.63
N ARG A 201 -2.53 8.02 0.42
CA ARG A 201 -3.60 8.16 -0.59
C ARG A 201 -4.22 6.82 -0.99
N GLY A 202 -3.43 5.76 -0.94
CA GLY A 202 -3.83 4.40 -1.31
C GLY A 202 -3.99 4.22 -2.81
N ASP A 203 -3.23 4.97 -3.62
CA ASP A 203 -3.22 4.81 -5.07
C ASP A 203 -2.57 3.50 -5.47
N TRP A 204 -3.17 2.83 -6.44
CA TRP A 204 -2.65 1.62 -7.05
C TRP A 204 -2.11 1.91 -8.43
N TYR A 205 -0.91 1.42 -8.70
CA TYR A 205 -0.26 1.50 -9.99
C TYR A 205 -0.06 0.10 -10.57
N GLY A 206 -0.26 -0.01 -11.88
CA GLY A 206 0.18 -1.12 -12.70
C GLY A 206 1.21 -0.62 -13.70
N THR A 207 2.46 -1.03 -13.55
CA THR A 207 3.55 -0.39 -14.29
C THR A 207 3.90 -1.12 -15.59
N TRP A 208 3.47 -2.37 -15.73
CA TRP A 208 3.66 -3.13 -16.97
C TRP A 208 2.41 -3.94 -17.30
N CYS A 209 2.20 -4.23 -18.58
CA CYS A 209 1.08 -5.03 -19.03
C CYS A 209 1.32 -5.72 -20.38
N ASP A 210 1.28 -7.05 -20.39
CA ASP A 210 1.44 -7.92 -21.58
C ASP A 210 0.47 -7.63 -22.74
N LYS A 211 -0.72 -7.11 -22.44
CA LYS A 211 -1.85 -7.01 -23.40
C LYS A 211 -2.60 -5.68 -23.33
N CYS A 212 -1.97 -4.66 -22.75
CA CYS A 212 -2.57 -3.34 -22.71
C CYS A 212 -2.09 -2.57 -23.93
N ASN A 213 -3.01 -1.89 -24.59
CA ASN A 213 -2.71 -1.00 -25.71
C ASN A 213 -2.13 0.32 -25.16
N THR A 214 -1.10 0.25 -24.33
CA THR A 214 -0.40 1.45 -23.86
C THR A 214 0.44 1.96 -25.01
N SER A 215 0.20 3.19 -25.45
CA SER A 215 0.94 3.87 -26.52
C SER A 215 2.43 4.09 -26.18
N ALA A 216 2.86 3.74 -24.98
CA ALA A 216 4.25 3.73 -24.55
C ALA A 216 4.78 2.29 -24.61
N GLU A 217 5.76 2.07 -25.48
CA GLU A 217 6.64 0.89 -25.47
C GLU A 217 7.23 0.71 -24.05
N PRO A 218 7.16 -0.49 -23.45
CA PRO A 218 7.64 -0.76 -22.08
C PRO A 218 9.13 -0.48 -21.85
N GLU A 219 9.92 -0.24 -22.90
CA GLU A 219 11.35 0.08 -22.80
C GLU A 219 11.66 1.58 -22.56
N ARG A 220 10.68 2.49 -22.71
CA ARG A 220 10.92 3.96 -22.57
C ARG A 220 10.41 4.59 -21.28
N ARG A 221 9.70 3.84 -20.44
CA ARG A 221 9.07 4.38 -19.24
C ARG A 221 9.89 4.04 -18.00
N ASP A 222 10.43 5.07 -17.36
CA ASP A 222 11.04 4.92 -16.03
C ASP A 222 9.93 4.99 -14.97
N ASP A 223 9.29 3.85 -14.73
CA ASP A 223 8.16 3.75 -13.81
C ASP A 223 8.55 4.10 -12.36
N ALA A 224 9.77 3.75 -11.96
CA ALA A 224 10.27 4.05 -10.63
C ALA A 224 10.41 5.57 -10.44
N GLN A 225 10.99 6.24 -11.44
CA GLN A 225 11.12 7.69 -11.47
C GLN A 225 9.77 8.39 -11.40
N ALA A 226 8.79 7.94 -12.21
CA ALA A 226 7.46 8.54 -12.23
C ALA A 226 6.67 8.32 -10.93
N ILE A 227 6.75 7.14 -10.31
CA ILE A 227 6.18 6.92 -8.97
C ILE A 227 6.86 7.83 -7.95
N MET A 228 8.20 7.91 -7.97
CA MET A 228 8.94 8.76 -7.02
C MET A 228 8.54 10.23 -7.15
N ASP A 229 8.41 10.75 -8.36
CA ASP A 229 8.01 12.14 -8.56
C ASP A 229 6.57 12.37 -8.11
N ALA A 230 5.65 11.45 -8.37
CA ALA A 230 4.29 11.54 -7.87
C ALA A 230 4.24 11.52 -6.33
N VAL A 231 5.03 10.65 -5.69
CA VAL A 231 5.12 10.55 -4.22
C VAL A 231 5.70 11.82 -3.61
N VAL A 232 6.77 12.36 -4.19
CA VAL A 232 7.45 13.56 -3.69
C VAL A 232 6.56 14.79 -3.79
N HIS A 233 5.83 14.94 -4.90
CA HIS A 233 4.94 16.09 -5.13
C HIS A 233 3.52 15.88 -4.57
N ASP A 234 3.24 14.73 -3.93
CA ASP A 234 1.94 14.35 -3.38
C ASP A 234 0.78 14.35 -4.43
N VAL A 235 1.11 13.99 -5.68
CA VAL A 235 0.18 13.94 -6.81
C VAL A 235 -0.11 12.51 -7.26
N THR A 236 -1.11 12.33 -8.13
CA THR A 236 -1.37 11.03 -8.77
C THR A 236 -0.58 10.92 -10.06
N TRP A 237 0.10 9.80 -10.26
CA TRP A 237 0.60 9.44 -11.59
C TRP A 237 -0.47 8.70 -12.41
N TRP A 238 -1.22 9.43 -13.24
CA TRP A 238 -2.41 8.91 -13.92
C TRP A 238 -2.13 7.84 -14.98
N ASP A 239 -0.96 7.87 -15.61
CA ASP A 239 -0.60 6.99 -16.73
C ASP A 239 -0.50 5.50 -16.34
N ALA A 240 -0.23 5.19 -15.06
CA ALA A 240 -0.19 3.81 -14.54
C ALA A 240 -1.34 3.55 -13.55
N TRP A 241 -2.22 4.52 -13.34
CA TRP A 241 -3.16 4.46 -12.24
C TRP A 241 -4.28 3.47 -12.52
N ARG A 242 -4.50 2.55 -11.59
CA ARG A 242 -5.53 1.51 -11.69
C ARG A 242 -6.78 1.83 -10.89
N GLY A 243 -6.63 2.58 -9.81
CA GLY A 243 -7.64 2.79 -8.79
C GLY A 243 -7.00 3.20 -7.47
N ALA A 244 -7.82 3.37 -6.43
CA ALA A 244 -7.31 3.57 -5.08
C ALA A 244 -8.14 2.81 -4.04
N THR A 245 -7.56 2.63 -2.85
CA THR A 245 -8.29 2.12 -1.68
C THR A 245 -9.50 2.99 -1.36
N ASN A 246 -10.53 2.43 -0.73
CA ASN A 246 -11.79 3.14 -0.40
C ASN A 246 -12.57 3.68 -1.62
N MET A 247 -12.35 3.17 -2.83
CA MET A 247 -13.10 3.58 -4.02
C MET A 247 -13.84 2.41 -4.66
N SER A 248 -15.10 2.63 -5.05
CA SER A 248 -15.81 1.70 -5.93
C SER A 248 -15.23 1.76 -7.34
N LYS A 249 -15.53 0.76 -8.19
CA LYS A 249 -15.14 0.79 -9.60
C LYS A 249 -15.65 2.05 -10.33
N GLN A 250 -16.86 2.49 -10.01
CA GLN A 250 -17.45 3.70 -10.61
C GLN A 250 -16.70 4.95 -10.17
N ASP A 251 -16.36 5.06 -8.88
CA ASP A 251 -15.59 6.19 -8.37
C ASP A 251 -14.17 6.22 -8.95
N GLN A 252 -13.54 5.05 -9.13
CA GLN A 252 -12.23 4.94 -9.76
C GLN A 252 -12.27 5.50 -11.19
N ILE A 253 -13.24 5.06 -12.00
CA ILE A 253 -13.40 5.54 -13.38
C ILE A 253 -13.71 7.04 -13.40
N ALA A 254 -14.64 7.51 -12.56
CA ALA A 254 -15.03 8.91 -12.51
C ALA A 254 -13.86 9.82 -12.11
N MET A 255 -13.02 9.39 -11.17
CA MET A 255 -11.85 10.16 -10.73
C MET A 255 -10.79 10.25 -11.85
N TRP A 256 -10.54 9.16 -12.57
CA TRP A 256 -9.61 9.17 -13.70
C TRP A 256 -10.11 10.07 -14.83
N THR A 257 -11.39 9.95 -15.24
CA THR A 257 -11.97 10.77 -16.32
C THR A 257 -11.84 12.27 -16.04
N ARG A 258 -12.17 12.72 -14.83
CA ARG A 258 -12.03 14.14 -14.45
C ARG A 258 -10.59 14.64 -14.53
N SER A 259 -9.61 13.75 -14.32
CA SER A 259 -8.20 14.13 -14.26
C SER A 259 -7.54 14.10 -15.64
N ALA A 260 -7.93 13.17 -16.50
CA ALA A 260 -7.51 13.12 -17.90
C ALA A 260 -7.92 14.40 -18.66
N ASP A 261 -9.14 14.90 -18.41
CA ASP A 261 -9.63 16.16 -18.99
C ASP A 261 -8.83 17.40 -18.54
N HIS A 262 -8.13 17.32 -17.40
CA HIS A 262 -7.29 18.41 -16.88
C HIS A 262 -5.83 18.34 -17.34
N ALA A 263 -5.28 17.14 -17.56
CA ALA A 263 -3.91 16.95 -18.02
C ALA A 263 -3.67 17.48 -19.44
N ASP A 264 -4.68 17.37 -20.32
CA ASP A 264 -4.62 17.90 -21.69
C ASP A 264 -4.56 19.45 -21.76
N ASN A 265 -4.79 20.15 -20.63
CA ASN A 265 -4.85 21.61 -20.57
C ASN A 265 -3.70 22.28 -19.78
N ALA A 266 -2.82 21.51 -19.12
CA ALA A 266 -1.78 22.05 -18.26
C ALA A 266 -0.37 21.88 -18.90
N GLY A 267 0.15 22.96 -19.49
CA GLY A 267 1.52 23.04 -19.96
C GLY A 267 2.55 22.94 -18.82
N HIS A 268 3.72 22.41 -19.14
CA HIS A 268 4.83 22.11 -18.23
C HIS A 268 5.24 23.31 -17.35
N ALA A 269 5.23 23.10 -16.03
CA ALA A 269 5.83 24.00 -15.05
C ALA A 269 7.21 23.47 -14.64
N GLU A 270 8.21 24.35 -14.68
CA GLU A 270 9.62 24.08 -14.37
C GLU A 270 9.86 23.72 -12.90
N SER A 271 10.91 22.94 -12.68
CA SER A 271 11.37 22.44 -11.38
C SER A 271 12.18 23.49 -10.61
N ASP A 272 11.65 23.94 -9.47
CA ASP A 272 12.39 24.74 -8.48
C ASP A 272 12.92 23.87 -7.32
N GLU A 273 13.96 24.41 -6.68
CA GLU A 273 14.89 23.84 -5.71
C GLU A 273 14.24 23.02 -4.56
N PHE A 274 14.82 21.84 -4.30
CA PHE A 274 14.24 20.76 -3.52
C PHE A 274 14.27 21.02 -2.00
N SER A 275 13.16 21.49 -1.45
CA SER A 275 12.84 21.33 -0.02
C SER A 275 11.61 20.45 0.12
N TRP A 276 11.78 19.27 0.72
CA TRP A 276 10.65 18.38 0.96
C TRP A 276 9.76 19.02 2.04
N VAL A 277 8.56 19.47 1.64
CA VAL A 277 7.51 19.93 2.53
C VAL A 277 6.25 19.13 2.20
N PRO A 278 5.75 18.27 3.10
CA PRO A 278 4.55 17.50 2.83
C PRO A 278 3.37 18.45 2.65
N ALA A 279 2.67 18.35 1.53
CA ALA A 279 1.46 19.12 1.28
C ALA A 279 0.38 18.73 2.31
N THR A 280 0.23 19.51 3.38
CA THR A 280 -0.97 19.42 4.21
C THR A 280 -2.12 19.94 3.36
N ARG A 281 -3.00 19.04 2.91
CA ARG A 281 -4.27 19.42 2.27
C ARG A 281 -5.06 20.26 3.26
N GLN A 282 -4.96 21.59 3.18
CA GLN A 282 -5.90 22.47 3.86
C GLN A 282 -7.27 22.14 3.25
N ARG A 283 -8.16 21.57 4.07
CA ARG A 283 -9.57 21.46 3.69
C ARG A 283 -10.05 22.87 3.39
N SER A 284 -10.42 23.13 2.14
CA SER A 284 -11.26 24.26 1.81
C SER A 284 -12.51 24.15 2.67
N ALA A 285 -12.64 25.04 3.65
CA ALA A 285 -13.85 25.20 4.42
C ALA A 285 -14.94 25.64 3.42
N PHE A 286 -15.85 24.74 3.10
CA PHE A 286 -17.13 25.15 2.54
C PHE A 286 -17.82 25.98 3.61
N LYS A 287 -17.96 27.28 3.34
CA LYS A 287 -18.91 28.16 4.03
C LYS A 287 -20.32 27.84 3.56
#